data_AF-A0A2N8PJ49-F1
#
_entry.id   AF-A0A2N8PJ49-F1
#
_cell.length_a   1.000
_cell.length_b   1.000
_cell.length_c   1.000
_cell.angle_alpha   90.00
_cell.angle_beta   90.00
_cell.angle_gamma   90.00
#
_symmetry.space_group_name_H-M   'P 1'
#
loop_
_entity.id
_entity.type
_entity.pdbx_description
1 polymer ?
#
loop_
_entity_poly.entity_id
_entity_poly.type
_entity_poly.pdbx_seq_one_letter_code
_entity_poly.pdbx_strand_id
1 'polypeptide(L)'
;MLCSRIRTALSARLDGEALPPGLTVHDLDDHLAGCRDCRRWEARARALTTALGDATAHEDEAAPAAVEALLAGLRTGRRAG
;
A
#
# COMPACT_ATOMS: atom_id res chain seq x y z
N MET A 1 12.10 3.88 -22.40
CA MET A 1 10.83 4.22 -21.72
C MET A 1 11.05 5.26 -20.62
N LEU A 2 10.03 6.05 -20.29
CA LEU A 2 10.10 7.07 -19.24
C LEU A 2 10.02 6.43 -17.84
N CYS A 3 10.94 6.81 -16.94
CA CYS A 3 10.97 6.30 -15.56
C CYS A 3 9.65 6.54 -14.81
N SER A 4 8.93 7.62 -15.10
CA SER A 4 7.61 7.90 -14.51
C SER A 4 6.61 6.78 -14.81
N ARG A 5 6.52 6.33 -16.07
CA ARG A 5 5.62 5.26 -16.48
C ARG A 5 5.96 3.91 -15.86
N ILE A 6 7.27 3.63 -15.71
CA ILE A 6 7.76 2.43 -15.03
C ILE A 6 7.39 2.46 -13.55
N ARG A 7 7.52 3.61 -12.87
CA ARG A 7 7.12 3.73 -11.46
C ARG A 7 5.62 3.51 -11.26
N THR A 8 4.78 4.01 -12.16
CA THR A 8 3.33 3.70 -12.16
C THR A 8 3.09 2.19 -12.27
N ALA A 9 3.77 1.52 -13.19
CA ALA A 9 3.65 0.09 -13.39
C ALA A 9 4.16 -0.73 -12.19
N LEU A 10 5.23 -0.28 -11.55
CA LEU A 10 5.71 -0.90 -10.31
C LEU A 10 4.71 -0.73 -9.17
N SER A 11 4.07 0.44 -9.03
CA SER A 11 2.99 0.64 -8.04
C SER A 11 1.87 -0.37 -8.28
N ALA A 12 1.33 -0.41 -9.50
CA ALA A 12 0.28 -1.36 -9.87
C ALA A 12 0.68 -2.81 -9.52
N ARG A 13 1.92 -3.23 -9.85
CA ARG A 13 2.42 -4.57 -9.49
C ARG A 13 2.49 -4.80 -7.98
N LEU A 14 2.86 -3.80 -7.18
CA LEU A 14 2.90 -3.91 -5.71
C LEU A 14 1.50 -4.00 -5.10
N ASP A 15 0.54 -3.31 -5.71
CA ASP A 15 -0.86 -3.27 -5.29
C ASP A 15 -1.66 -4.48 -5.83
N GLY A 16 -1.04 -5.36 -6.62
CA GLY A 16 -1.69 -6.53 -7.23
C GLY A 16 -2.57 -6.21 -8.44
N GLU A 17 -2.45 -5.01 -8.99
CA GLU A 17 -3.20 -4.52 -10.14
C GLU A 17 -2.56 -4.90 -11.48
N ALA A 18 -3.34 -4.75 -12.57
CA ALA A 18 -2.86 -4.94 -13.92
C ALA A 18 -1.89 -3.81 -14.34
N LEU A 19 -0.92 -4.15 -15.19
CA LEU A 19 0.02 -3.14 -15.72
C LEU A 19 -0.70 -2.13 -16.62
N PRO A 20 -0.20 -0.88 -16.68
CA PRO A 20 -0.74 0.13 -17.60
C PRO A 20 -0.75 -0.35 -19.05
N PRO A 21 -1.76 0.03 -19.86
CA PRO A 21 -1.84 -0.37 -21.26
C PRO A 21 -0.56 -0.08 -22.04
N GLY A 22 -0.17 -1.01 -22.91
CA GLY A 22 1.04 -0.88 -23.74
C GLY A 22 2.35 -0.99 -22.95
N LEU A 23 2.32 -1.55 -21.74
CA LEU A 23 3.50 -1.98 -21.01
C LEU A 23 3.36 -3.44 -20.63
N THR A 24 4.34 -4.26 -21.00
CA THR A 24 4.39 -5.66 -20.62
C THR A 24 5.24 -5.87 -19.37
N VAL A 25 5.11 -7.06 -18.77
CA VAL A 25 6.01 -7.52 -17.69
C VAL A 25 7.46 -7.49 -18.16
N HIS A 26 7.72 -7.91 -19.40
CA HIS A 26 9.05 -7.94 -19.99
C HIS A 26 9.64 -6.52 -20.14
N ASP A 27 8.86 -5.56 -20.66
CA ASP A 27 9.31 -4.16 -20.79
C ASP A 27 9.70 -3.56 -19.42
N LEU A 28 8.95 -3.91 -18.39
CA LEU A 28 9.21 -3.49 -17.02
C LEU A 28 10.51 -4.11 -16.50
N ASP A 29 10.68 -5.42 -16.65
CA ASP A 29 11.85 -6.14 -16.15
C ASP A 29 13.14 -5.71 -16.90
N ASP A 30 13.05 -5.49 -18.21
CA ASP A 30 14.15 -4.96 -19.02
C ASP A 30 14.58 -3.57 -18.56
N HIS A 31 13.62 -2.70 -18.25
CA HIS A 31 13.92 -1.39 -17.70
C HIS A 31 14.59 -1.49 -16.32
N LEU A 32 14.13 -2.41 -15.46
CA LEU A 32 14.74 -2.62 -14.15
C LEU A 32 16.17 -3.16 -14.26
N ALA A 33 16.49 -3.97 -15.27
CA ALA A 33 17.86 -4.40 -15.54
C ALA A 33 18.78 -3.20 -15.86
N GLY A 34 18.29 -2.24 -16.66
CA GLY A 34 19.08 -1.08 -17.09
C GLY A 34 19.08 0.13 -16.15
N CYS A 35 18.04 0.33 -15.34
CA CYS A 35 17.80 1.60 -14.63
C CYS A 35 18.02 1.50 -13.12
N ARG A 36 19.15 2.02 -12.63
CA ARG A 36 19.48 2.06 -11.19
C ARG A 36 18.44 2.83 -10.36
N ASP A 37 17.91 3.93 -10.89
CA ASP A 37 16.98 4.78 -10.15
C ASP A 37 15.63 4.10 -9.94
N CYS A 38 15.15 3.36 -10.94
CA CYS A 38 13.91 2.57 -10.80
C CYS A 38 14.10 1.38 -9.86
N ARG A 39 15.26 0.70 -9.86
CA ARG A 39 15.57 -0.32 -8.85
C ARG A 39 15.59 0.24 -7.42
N ARG A 40 16.21 1.41 -7.22
CA ARG A 40 16.22 2.08 -5.91
C ARG A 40 14.82 2.55 -5.49
N TRP A 41 14.01 2.97 -6.44
CA TRP A 41 12.63 3.33 -6.18
C TRP A 41 11.82 2.11 -5.76
N GLU A 42 11.92 1.00 -6.50
CA GLU A 42 11.22 -0.26 -6.21
C GLU A 42 11.55 -0.77 -4.80
N ALA A 43 12.84 -0.82 -4.44
CA ALA A 43 13.26 -1.27 -3.11
C ALA A 43 12.63 -0.43 -1.98
N ARG A 44 12.54 0.89 -2.17
CA ARG A 44 11.90 1.80 -1.19
C ARG A 44 10.40 1.62 -1.15
N ALA A 45 9.75 1.46 -2.30
CA ALA A 45 8.31 1.24 -2.39
C ALA A 45 7.92 -0.07 -1.69
N ARG A 46 8.65 -1.17 -1.94
CA ARG A 46 8.47 -2.45 -1.24
C ARG A 46 8.61 -2.32 0.27
N ALA A 47 9.68 -1.68 0.74
CA ALA A 47 9.90 -1.46 2.17
C ALA A 47 8.76 -0.66 2.81
N LEU A 48 8.22 0.35 2.12
CA LEU A 48 7.07 1.12 2.58
C LEU A 48 5.79 0.27 2.62
N THR A 49 5.48 -0.49 1.57
CA THR A 49 4.32 -1.38 1.54
C THR A 49 4.34 -2.40 2.68
N THR A 50 5.51 -3.00 2.97
CA THR A 50 5.67 -3.91 4.11
C THR A 50 5.43 -3.19 5.44
N ALA A 51 6.08 -2.03 5.66
CA ALA A 51 5.93 -1.29 6.91
C ALA A 51 4.47 -0.84 7.17
N LEU A 52 3.75 -0.45 6.11
CA LEU A 52 2.33 -0.11 6.20
C LEU A 52 1.46 -1.34 6.45
N GLY A 53 1.71 -2.45 5.76
CA GLY A 53 1.01 -3.72 5.98
C GLY A 53 1.13 -4.19 7.42
N ASP A 54 2.35 -4.16 7.98
CA ASP A 54 2.61 -4.50 9.38
C ASP A 54 1.87 -3.55 10.32
N ALA A 55 1.88 -2.23 10.07
CA ALA A 55 1.16 -1.27 10.90
C ALA A 55 -0.36 -1.51 10.90
N THR A 56 -0.95 -1.82 9.74
CA THR A 56 -2.39 -2.09 9.62
C THR A 56 -2.80 -3.46 10.16
N ALA A 57 -1.92 -4.46 10.10
CA ALA A 57 -2.19 -5.78 10.67
C ALA A 57 -2.30 -5.74 12.20
N HIS A 58 -1.68 -4.76 12.87
CA HIS A 58 -1.83 -4.52 14.30
C HIS A 58 -3.13 -3.78 14.67
N GLU A 59 -3.89 -3.23 13.71
CA GLU A 59 -5.20 -2.64 13.96
C GLU A 59 -6.34 -3.68 13.93
N ASP A 60 -6.11 -4.85 13.32
CA ASP A 60 -7.06 -5.98 13.31
C ASP A 60 -7.16 -6.70 14.67
N GLU A 61 -6.34 -6.32 15.67
CA GLU A 61 -6.60 -6.67 17.08
C GLU A 61 -7.56 -5.67 17.76
N ALA A 62 -8.33 -4.89 17.00
CA ALA A 62 -9.57 -4.31 17.49
C ALA A 62 -10.63 -5.42 17.62
N ALA A 63 -10.50 -6.21 18.69
CA ALA A 63 -11.51 -7.17 19.09
C ALA A 63 -12.90 -6.51 19.09
N PRO A 64 -14.00 -7.24 18.81
CA PRO A 64 -15.37 -6.71 18.86
C PRO A 64 -15.69 -5.92 20.15
N ALA A 65 -14.98 -6.23 21.24
CA ALA A 65 -15.02 -5.48 22.51
C ALA A 65 -14.58 -4.01 22.39
N ALA A 66 -13.61 -3.68 21.53
CA ALA A 66 -13.13 -2.32 21.29
C ALA A 66 -14.19 -1.48 20.57
N VAL A 67 -14.86 -2.06 19.57
CA VAL A 67 -15.98 -1.43 18.87
C VAL A 67 -17.15 -1.19 19.82
N GLU A 68 -17.51 -2.18 20.64
CA GLU A 68 -18.58 -2.04 21.64
C GLU A 68 -18.25 -1.01 22.73
N ALA A 69 -16.99 -0.95 23.19
CA ALA A 69 -16.55 0.04 24.17
C ALA A 69 -16.65 1.48 23.62
N LEU A 70 -16.26 1.69 22.36
CA LEU A 70 -16.38 3.00 21.69
C LEU A 70 -17.86 3.41 21.54
N LEU A 71 -18.72 2.49 21.09
CA LEU A 71 -20.15 2.73 20.96
C LEU A 71 -20.81 3.01 22.32
N ALA A 72 -20.40 2.33 23.39
CA ALA A 72 -20.88 2.58 24.74
C ALA A 72 -20.54 4.00 25.23
N GLY A 73 -19.29 4.46 25.03
CA GLY A 73 -18.85 5.81 25.42
C GLY A 73 -19.59 6.95 24.70
N LEU A 74 -19.89 6.77 23.41
CA LEU A 74 -20.66 7.76 22.64
C LEU A 74 -22.14 7.84 23.06
N ARG A 75 -22.71 6.73 23.58
CA ARG A 75 -24.09 6.69 24.12
C ARG A 75 -24.19 7.32 25.51
N THR A 76 -23.13 7.25 26.33
CA THR A 76 -23.09 7.89 27.64
C THR A 76 -22.85 9.40 27.53
N GLY A 77 -22.00 9.85 26.62
CA GLY A 77 -21.76 11.28 26.37
C GLY A 77 -23.00 12.04 25.88
N ARG A 78 -23.94 11.35 25.22
CA ARG A 78 -25.20 11.96 24.73
C ARG A 78 -26.28 12.12 25.78
N ARG A 79 -26.12 11.51 26.97
CA ARG A 79 -27.06 11.64 28.09
C ARG A 79 -26.64 12.69 29.11
N ALA A 80 -25.43 13.23 28.97
CA ALA A 80 -24.86 14.26 29.85
C ALA A 80 -24.96 15.68 29.27
N GLY A 81 -25.77 15.87 28.22
CA GLY A 81 -26.05 17.16 27.58
C GLY A 81 -27.53 17.46 27.55
#